data_AF-A0A5D3E3E0-F1
#
_entry.id   AF-A0A5D3E3E0-F1
#
_cell.length_a   1.000
_cell.length_b   1.000
_cell.length_c   1.000
_cell.angle_alpha   90.00
_cell.angle_beta   90.00
_cell.angle_gamma   90.00
#
_symmetry.space_group_name_H-M   'P 1'
#
loop_
_entity.id
_entity.type
_entity.pdbx_description
1 polymer ?
#
loop_
_entity_poly.entity_id
_entity_poly.type
_entity_poly.pdbx_seq_one_letter_code
_entity_poly.pdbx_strand_id
1 'polypeptide(L)'
;MLNESQTKAIASCLKTISCKHKCGIELIWGPPGTGKTMTVGILLFQLLRNQCRTVACAPTNTAIMQLATKFLALVKQMHEKKLQECFNPFTGWRHCFASMTDFLEDCILQFQDVDNDDMSFLKFVQTRFKVIASSLRDCISIFCTHVSRSVLKYNFENMSCLMSLIDSFQSLLFENWVESEELERNASLFFCTVSGSFKLYSKSLEPLKALVIDEAAQLKECECVIPMQLADIKHAILIGDECQLPAMVESNVRKFRPFI
;
A
#
# COMPACT_ATOMS: atom_id res chain seq x y z
N MET A 1 -13.69 -6.58 -5.98
CA MET A 1 -12.78 -6.71 -7.15
C MET A 1 -12.81 -5.41 -7.92
N LEU A 2 -11.65 -4.93 -8.38
CA LEU A 2 -11.56 -3.75 -9.26
C LEU A 2 -11.74 -4.19 -10.72
N ASN A 3 -12.29 -3.32 -11.55
CA ASN A 3 -12.28 -3.53 -13.00
C ASN A 3 -10.93 -3.09 -13.62
N GLU A 4 -10.75 -3.37 -14.91
CA GLU A 4 -9.50 -3.09 -15.61
C GLU A 4 -9.18 -1.58 -15.65
N SER A 5 -10.18 -0.71 -15.83
CA SER A 5 -9.96 0.74 -15.90
C SER A 5 -9.52 1.32 -14.55
N GLN A 6 -10.14 0.90 -13.45
CA GLN A 6 -9.74 1.27 -12.10
C GLN A 6 -8.32 0.77 -11.79
N THR A 7 -8.00 -0.46 -12.20
CA THR A 7 -6.67 -1.05 -11.99
C THR A 7 -5.60 -0.28 -12.76
N LYS A 8 -5.87 0.08 -14.02
CA LYS A 8 -4.97 0.91 -14.84
C LYS A 8 -4.77 2.30 -14.26
N ALA A 9 -5.86 2.95 -13.81
CA ALA A 9 -5.80 4.27 -13.19
C ALA A 9 -4.89 4.24 -11.96
N ILE A 10 -5.11 3.28 -11.06
CA ILE A 10 -4.29 3.15 -9.84
C ILE A 10 -2.83 2.81 -10.17
N ALA A 11 -2.57 1.89 -11.12
CA ALA A 11 -1.21 1.55 -11.52
C ALA A 11 -0.45 2.76 -12.09
N SER A 12 -1.13 3.63 -12.85
CA SER A 12 -0.57 4.90 -13.32
C SER A 12 -0.18 5.80 -12.16
N CYS A 13 -1.08 6.02 -11.20
CA CYS A 13 -0.84 6.83 -10.01
C CYS A 13 0.39 6.36 -9.22
N LEU A 14 0.46 5.06 -8.95
CA LEU A 14 1.57 4.47 -8.20
C LEU A 14 2.89 4.65 -8.94
N LYS A 15 2.91 4.43 -10.26
CA LYS A 15 4.11 4.59 -11.08
C LYS A 15 4.64 6.03 -11.05
N THR A 16 3.74 7.02 -11.11
CA THR A 16 4.14 8.43 -11.05
C THR A 16 4.68 8.80 -9.68
N ILE A 17 4.05 8.36 -8.59
CA ILE A 17 4.49 8.61 -7.22
C ILE A 17 5.84 7.96 -6.90
N SER A 18 6.14 6.80 -7.50
CA SER A 18 7.42 6.11 -7.31
C SER A 18 8.60 6.80 -8.02
N CYS A 19 8.36 7.73 -8.95
CA CYS A 19 9.43 8.38 -9.70
C CYS A 19 9.96 9.63 -8.99
N LYS A 20 11.19 9.57 -8.45
CA LYS A 20 11.82 10.70 -7.73
C LYS A 20 12.03 11.96 -8.58
N HIS A 21 12.02 11.82 -9.91
CA HIS A 21 12.35 12.88 -10.87
C HIS A 21 11.12 13.61 -11.43
N LYS A 22 9.90 13.16 -11.11
CA LYS A 22 8.67 13.72 -11.68
C LYS A 22 7.88 14.40 -10.56
N CYS A 23 7.35 15.58 -10.84
CA CYS A 23 6.28 16.22 -10.07
C CYS A 23 5.05 16.24 -10.98
N GLY A 24 3.85 16.02 -10.46
CA GLY A 24 2.68 15.98 -11.33
C GLY A 24 1.34 15.85 -10.65
N ILE A 25 0.32 16.28 -11.39
CA ILE A 25 -1.09 16.14 -11.02
C ILE A 25 -1.67 15.03 -11.90
N GLU A 26 -2.36 14.09 -11.27
CA GLU A 26 -3.13 13.06 -11.95
C GLU A 26 -4.62 13.23 -11.69
N LEU A 27 -5.43 12.98 -12.72
CA LEU A 27 -6.87 13.09 -12.67
C LEU A 27 -7.49 11.70 -12.84
N ILE A 28 -8.35 11.31 -11.91
CA ILE A 28 -9.20 10.13 -12.06
C ILE A 28 -10.63 10.61 -12.20
N TRP A 29 -11.16 10.51 -13.41
CA TRP A 29 -12.56 10.77 -13.66
C TRP A 29 -13.40 9.50 -13.48
N GLY A 30 -14.57 9.62 -12.86
CA GLY A 30 -15.51 8.51 -12.74
C GLY A 30 -16.97 8.98 -12.67
N PRO A 31 -17.90 8.47 -13.51
CA PRO A 31 -19.32 8.76 -13.42
C PRO A 31 -19.96 8.35 -12.08
N PRO A 32 -21.24 8.71 -11.81
CA PRO A 32 -21.98 8.17 -10.67
C PRO A 32 -22.04 6.64 -10.71
N GLY A 33 -21.89 5.98 -9.56
CA GLY A 33 -21.97 4.51 -9.46
C GLY A 33 -20.73 3.74 -9.91
N THR A 34 -19.68 4.40 -10.42
CA THR A 34 -18.45 3.73 -10.91
C THR A 34 -17.44 3.36 -9.81
N GLY A 35 -17.82 3.53 -8.55
CA GLY A 35 -16.99 3.12 -7.42
C GLY A 35 -15.77 4.00 -7.16
N LYS A 36 -15.78 5.29 -7.54
CA LYS A 36 -14.71 6.26 -7.26
C LYS A 36 -14.11 6.12 -5.86
N THR A 37 -14.94 6.21 -4.81
CA THR A 37 -14.48 6.11 -3.42
C THR A 37 -13.84 4.75 -3.11
N MET A 38 -14.30 3.65 -3.73
CA MET A 38 -13.67 2.33 -3.60
C MET A 38 -12.27 2.33 -4.25
N THR A 39 -12.14 2.95 -5.42
CA THR A 39 -10.87 3.15 -6.13
C THR A 39 -9.90 3.99 -5.28
N VAL A 40 -10.36 5.10 -4.71
CA VAL A 40 -9.57 5.93 -3.78
C VAL A 40 -9.14 5.11 -2.56
N GLY A 41 -10.05 4.35 -1.94
CA GLY A 41 -9.72 3.50 -0.80
C GLY A 41 -8.61 2.49 -1.09
N ILE A 42 -8.64 1.84 -2.27
CA ILE A 42 -7.61 0.87 -2.67
C ILE A 42 -6.29 1.56 -3.02
N LEU A 43 -6.34 2.72 -3.68
CA LEU A 43 -5.16 3.55 -3.93
C LEU A 43 -4.49 3.96 -2.62
N LEU A 44 -5.25 4.48 -1.65
CA LEU A 44 -4.74 4.85 -0.34
C LEU A 44 -4.13 3.66 0.40
N PHE A 45 -4.72 2.47 0.26
CA PHE A 45 -4.18 1.25 0.85
C PHE A 45 -2.85 0.86 0.23
N GLN A 46 -2.69 0.95 -1.09
CA GLN A 46 -1.41 0.69 -1.76
C GLN A 46 -0.36 1.74 -1.44
N LEU A 47 -0.74 3.01 -1.34
CA LEU A 47 0.17 4.07 -0.89
C LEU A 47 0.65 3.82 0.55
N LEU A 48 -0.24 3.39 1.44
CA LEU A 48 0.12 3.01 2.80
C LEU A 48 1.10 1.82 2.80
N ARG A 49 0.84 0.78 2.00
CA ARG A 49 1.75 -0.38 1.83
C ARG A 49 3.11 0.00 1.28
N ASN A 50 3.18 0.96 0.38
CA ASN A 50 4.43 1.47 -0.20
C ASN A 50 5.16 2.45 0.74
N GLN A 51 4.79 2.49 2.03
CA GLN A 51 5.30 3.43 3.03
C GLN A 51 5.25 4.90 2.57
N CYS A 52 4.23 5.25 1.77
CA CYS A 52 4.05 6.59 1.24
C CYS A 52 3.21 7.43 2.21
N ARG A 53 3.84 8.48 2.76
CA ARG A 53 3.16 9.43 3.64
C ARG A 53 2.21 10.28 2.81
N THR A 54 0.92 10.08 3.05
CA THR A 54 -0.16 10.54 2.16
C THR A 54 -1.19 11.36 2.94
N VAL A 55 -1.70 12.42 2.34
CA VAL A 55 -2.87 13.14 2.84
C VAL A 55 -4.04 12.87 1.91
N ALA A 56 -5.14 12.37 2.47
CA ALA A 56 -6.43 12.23 1.82
C ALA A 56 -7.35 13.38 2.25
N CYS A 57 -7.88 14.08 1.26
CA CYS A 57 -8.74 15.23 1.42
C CYS A 57 -10.09 15.01 0.74
N ALA A 58 -11.12 15.68 1.25
CA ALA A 58 -12.41 15.84 0.56
C ALA A 58 -13.01 17.23 0.87
N PRO A 59 -13.97 17.73 0.07
CA PRO A 59 -14.57 19.06 0.27
C PRO A 59 -15.31 19.18 1.60
N THR A 60 -16.02 18.13 2.02
CA THR A 60 -16.92 18.16 3.18
C THR A 60 -16.52 17.14 4.25
N ASN A 61 -16.92 17.40 5.50
CA ASN A 61 -16.76 16.47 6.62
C ASN A 61 -17.46 15.12 6.35
N THR A 62 -18.61 15.15 5.68
CA THR A 62 -19.35 13.94 5.32
C THR A 62 -18.57 13.11 4.29
N ALA A 63 -18.04 13.74 3.24
CA ALA A 63 -17.27 13.05 2.22
C ALA A 63 -16.00 12.40 2.80
N ILE A 64 -15.24 13.14 3.63
CA ILE A 64 -14.03 12.57 4.24
C ILE A 64 -14.36 11.44 5.23
N MET A 65 -15.46 11.55 5.99
CA MET A 65 -15.89 10.48 6.89
C MET A 65 -16.30 9.22 6.12
N GLN A 66 -16.99 9.38 4.99
CA GLN A 66 -17.36 8.26 4.12
C GLN A 66 -16.13 7.58 3.53
N LEU A 67 -15.15 8.36 3.06
CA LEU A 67 -13.88 7.83 2.55
C LEU A 67 -13.12 7.07 3.65
N ALA A 68 -12.94 7.67 4.83
CA ALA A 68 -12.27 7.05 5.96
C ALA A 68 -12.97 5.76 6.41
N THR A 69 -14.31 5.76 6.50
CA THR A 69 -15.10 4.58 6.88
C THR A 69 -14.92 3.45 5.87
N LYS A 70 -15.03 3.74 4.56
CA LYS A 70 -14.82 2.74 3.50
C LYS A 70 -13.38 2.23 3.49
N PHE A 71 -12.40 3.11 3.69
CA PHE A 71 -10.99 2.73 3.82
C PHE A 71 -10.78 1.76 4.99
N LEU A 72 -11.33 2.06 6.18
CA LEU A 72 -11.23 1.17 7.34
C LEU A 72 -11.90 -0.17 7.09
N ALA A 73 -13.06 -0.21 6.43
CA ALA A 73 -13.71 -1.46 6.06
C ALA A 73 -12.85 -2.28 5.07
N LEU A 74 -12.20 -1.62 4.10
CA LEU A 74 -11.26 -2.27 3.18
C LEU A 74 -10.05 -2.85 3.91
N VAL A 75 -9.45 -2.09 4.82
CA VAL A 75 -8.32 -2.57 5.61
C VAL A 75 -8.72 -3.80 6.42
N LYS A 76 -9.91 -3.80 7.07
CA LYS A 76 -10.43 -4.95 7.81
C LYS A 76 -10.64 -6.18 6.91
N GLN A 77 -11.26 -6.01 5.74
CA GLN A 77 -11.48 -7.12 4.80
C GLN A 77 -10.15 -7.70 4.29
N MET A 78 -9.19 -6.84 3.94
CA MET A 78 -7.87 -7.27 3.48
C MET A 78 -7.09 -7.98 4.59
N HIS A 79 -7.23 -7.48 5.82
CA HIS A 79 -6.63 -8.06 7.01
C HIS A 79 -7.17 -9.46 7.31
N GLU A 80 -8.49 -9.62 7.32
CA GLU A 80 -9.13 -10.93 7.50
C GLU A 80 -8.73 -11.92 6.41
N LYS A 81 -8.76 -11.49 5.14
CA LYS A 81 -8.40 -12.37 4.01
C LYS A 81 -6.95 -12.83 4.08
N LYS A 82 -6.01 -11.91 4.33
CA LYS A 82 -4.58 -12.24 4.45
C LYS A 82 -4.31 -13.15 5.64
N LEU A 83 -4.98 -12.92 6.78
CA LEU A 83 -4.87 -13.82 7.93
C LEU A 83 -5.42 -15.21 7.59
N GLN A 84 -6.56 -15.31 6.90
CA GLN A 84 -7.09 -16.60 6.44
C GLN A 84 -6.13 -17.34 5.51
N GLU A 85 -5.45 -16.63 4.59
CA GLU A 85 -4.39 -17.21 3.75
C GLU A 85 -3.24 -17.76 4.61
N CYS A 86 -2.81 -17.05 5.66
CA CYS A 86 -1.81 -17.54 6.60
C CYS A 86 -2.27 -18.77 7.39
N PHE A 87 -3.56 -18.93 7.67
CA PHE A 87 -4.10 -20.11 8.36
C PHE A 87 -4.50 -21.25 7.41
N ASN A 88 -4.23 -21.13 6.10
CA ASN A 88 -4.49 -22.20 5.15
C ASN A 88 -3.66 -23.46 5.50
N PRO A 89 -4.26 -24.66 5.58
CA PRO A 89 -3.53 -25.88 5.92
C PRO A 89 -2.38 -26.25 4.96
N PHE A 90 -2.47 -25.85 3.70
CA PHE A 90 -1.56 -26.29 2.63
C PHE A 90 -0.62 -25.18 2.13
N THR A 91 -0.89 -23.92 2.44
CA THR A 91 -0.05 -22.78 1.99
C THR A 91 0.22 -21.78 3.10
N GLY A 92 -0.32 -22.02 4.30
CA GLY A 92 -0.20 -21.15 5.44
C GLY A 92 1.10 -21.37 6.22
N TRP A 93 1.28 -20.58 7.27
CA TRP A 93 2.55 -20.49 8.00
C TRP A 93 3.03 -21.84 8.55
N ARG A 94 2.11 -22.71 9.01
CA ARG A 94 2.46 -24.05 9.52
C ARG A 94 3.04 -24.93 8.42
N HIS A 95 2.43 -24.88 7.24
CA HIS A 95 2.93 -25.62 6.09
C HIS A 95 4.28 -25.07 5.64
N CYS A 96 4.41 -23.75 5.47
CA CYS A 96 5.67 -23.12 5.08
C CYS A 96 6.81 -23.42 6.07
N PHE A 97 6.50 -23.40 7.37
CA PHE A 97 7.46 -23.75 8.41
C PHE A 97 7.87 -25.23 8.34
N ALA A 98 6.90 -26.14 8.24
CA ALA A 98 7.17 -27.57 8.08
C ALA A 98 8.01 -27.85 6.83
N SER A 99 7.64 -27.28 5.68
CA SER A 99 8.40 -27.43 4.42
C SER A 99 9.82 -26.87 4.51
N MET A 100 10.04 -25.79 5.27
CA MET A 100 11.40 -25.28 5.51
C MET A 100 12.20 -26.25 6.37
N THR A 101 11.60 -26.78 7.43
CA THR A 101 12.23 -27.81 8.27
C THR A 101 12.56 -29.06 7.46
N ASP A 102 11.59 -29.61 6.73
CA ASP A 102 11.76 -30.80 5.89
C ASP A 102 12.85 -30.58 4.83
N PHE A 103 12.91 -29.40 4.22
CA PHE A 103 13.97 -29.04 3.27
C PHE A 103 15.35 -29.02 3.94
N LEU A 104 15.48 -28.44 5.13
CA LEU A 104 16.77 -28.35 5.81
C LEU A 104 17.24 -29.70 6.37
N GLU A 105 16.31 -30.57 6.79
CA GLU A 105 16.61 -31.90 7.32
C GLU A 105 16.95 -32.90 6.19
N ASP A 106 16.17 -32.91 5.10
CA ASP A 106 16.24 -33.95 4.05
C ASP A 106 16.75 -33.45 2.69
N CYS A 107 17.41 -32.28 2.65
CA CYS A 107 17.82 -31.62 1.40
C CYS A 107 18.53 -32.53 0.39
N ILE A 108 19.40 -33.43 0.87
CA ILE A 108 20.23 -34.30 0.03
C ILE A 108 19.39 -35.43 -0.58
N LEU A 109 18.49 -36.03 0.20
CA LEU A 109 17.57 -37.06 -0.28
C LEU A 109 16.62 -36.47 -1.33
N GLN A 110 16.09 -35.28 -1.07
CA GLN A 110 15.22 -34.58 -2.02
C GLN A 110 15.91 -34.21 -3.34
N PHE A 111 17.25 -34.08 -3.36
CA PHE A 111 18.01 -33.83 -4.58
C PHE A 111 18.23 -35.11 -5.39
N GLN A 112 18.44 -36.25 -4.72
CA GLN A 112 18.65 -37.55 -5.40
C GLN A 112 17.43 -38.02 -6.18
N ASP A 113 16.23 -37.60 -5.78
CA ASP A 113 14.98 -37.90 -6.48
C ASP A 113 14.72 -36.99 -7.70
N VAL A 114 15.61 -36.02 -7.99
CA VAL A 114 15.43 -35.10 -9.11
C VAL A 114 15.99 -35.71 -10.39
N ASP A 115 15.10 -36.16 -11.27
CA ASP A 115 15.40 -36.60 -12.64
C ASP A 115 15.72 -35.38 -13.55
N ASN A 116 16.82 -34.67 -13.26
CA ASN A 116 17.26 -33.55 -14.09
C ASN A 116 18.79 -33.41 -14.09
N ASP A 117 19.43 -34.00 -15.10
CA ASP A 117 20.90 -34.00 -15.27
C ASP A 117 21.53 -32.60 -15.39
N ASP A 118 20.76 -31.57 -15.76
CA ASP A 118 21.25 -30.19 -15.87
C ASP A 118 21.19 -29.42 -14.53
N MET A 119 20.57 -29.99 -13.49
CA MET A 119 20.40 -29.33 -12.19
C MET A 119 21.57 -29.61 -11.26
N SER A 120 22.41 -28.59 -11.00
CA SER A 120 23.39 -28.69 -9.92
C SER A 120 22.72 -28.64 -8.55
N PHE A 121 23.33 -29.29 -7.55
CA PHE A 121 22.86 -29.26 -6.17
C PHE A 121 22.69 -27.84 -5.64
N LEU A 122 23.67 -26.96 -5.91
CA LEU A 122 23.58 -25.55 -5.51
C LEU A 122 22.36 -24.86 -6.12
N LYS A 123 22.07 -25.11 -7.40
CA LYS A 123 20.93 -24.51 -8.09
C LYS A 123 19.60 -25.07 -7.60
N PHE A 124 19.56 -26.36 -7.25
CA PHE A 124 18.43 -26.99 -6.58
C PHE A 124 18.14 -26.33 -5.22
N VAL A 125 19.16 -26.26 -4.36
CA VAL A 125 19.07 -25.64 -3.02
C VAL A 125 18.58 -24.20 -3.13
N GLN A 126 19.20 -23.40 -3.99
CA GLN A 126 18.82 -22.01 -4.22
C GLN A 126 17.36 -21.88 -4.68
N THR A 127 16.93 -22.71 -5.63
CA THR A 127 15.57 -22.64 -6.19
C THR A 127 14.52 -23.03 -5.14
N ARG A 128 14.73 -24.15 -4.44
CA ARG A 128 13.81 -24.64 -3.40
C ARG A 128 13.74 -23.69 -2.22
N PHE A 129 14.90 -23.28 -1.70
CA PHE A 129 14.97 -22.36 -0.57
C PHE A 129 14.24 -21.06 -0.89
N LYS A 130 14.46 -20.47 -2.08
CA LYS A 130 13.82 -19.21 -2.48
C LYS A 130 12.29 -19.27 -2.40
N VAL A 131 11.68 -20.35 -2.90
CA VAL A 131 10.21 -20.52 -2.93
C VAL A 131 9.63 -20.68 -1.51
N ILE A 132 10.30 -21.49 -0.68
CA ILE A 132 9.84 -21.74 0.70
C ILE A 132 10.07 -20.50 1.57
N ALA A 133 11.23 -19.88 1.46
CA ALA A 133 11.60 -18.66 2.18
C ALA A 133 10.63 -17.51 1.86
N SER A 134 10.29 -17.27 0.59
CA SER A 134 9.34 -16.21 0.23
C SER A 134 7.97 -16.43 0.87
N SER A 135 7.48 -17.67 0.82
CA SER A 135 6.17 -18.02 1.39
C SER A 135 6.14 -17.87 2.91
N LEU A 136 7.23 -18.24 3.58
CA LEU A 136 7.39 -18.10 5.03
C LEU A 136 7.52 -16.62 5.44
N ARG A 137 8.30 -15.82 4.69
CA ARG A 137 8.43 -14.38 4.91
C ARG A 137 7.10 -13.66 4.78
N ASP A 138 6.31 -13.99 3.76
CA ASP A 138 4.98 -13.42 3.57
C ASP A 138 4.08 -13.69 4.79
N CYS A 139 4.09 -14.92 5.30
CA CYS A 139 3.33 -15.28 6.50
C CYS A 139 3.78 -14.50 7.74
N ILE A 140 5.09 -14.40 7.97
CA ILE A 140 5.63 -13.68 9.12
C ILE A 140 5.33 -12.19 9.02
N SER A 141 5.53 -11.59 7.83
CA SER A 141 5.20 -10.19 7.57
C SER A 141 3.72 -9.92 7.81
N ILE A 142 2.81 -10.80 7.35
CA ILE A 142 1.38 -10.67 7.63
C ILE A 142 1.12 -10.70 9.14
N PHE A 143 1.69 -11.64 9.90
CA PHE A 143 1.51 -11.66 11.35
C PHE A 143 2.00 -10.38 12.02
N CYS A 144 3.21 -9.93 11.70
CA CYS A 144 3.82 -8.74 12.30
C CYS A 144 3.09 -7.44 11.94
N THR A 145 2.45 -7.36 10.76
CA THR A 145 1.76 -6.15 10.28
C THR A 145 0.27 -6.14 10.56
N HIS A 146 -0.37 -7.31 10.63
CA HIS A 146 -1.81 -7.44 10.80
C HIS A 146 -2.17 -7.84 12.25
N VAL A 147 -1.37 -8.65 12.94
CA VAL A 147 -1.68 -8.99 14.34
C VAL A 147 -1.03 -8.00 15.29
N SER A 148 -1.82 -7.45 16.21
CA SER A 148 -1.29 -6.54 17.25
C SER A 148 -0.16 -7.20 18.04
N ARG A 149 0.92 -6.45 18.30
CA ARG A 149 2.05 -6.89 19.14
C ARG A 149 1.57 -7.42 20.51
N SER A 150 0.48 -6.87 21.06
CA SER A 150 -0.11 -7.33 22.32
C SER A 150 -0.63 -8.77 22.28
N VAL A 151 -1.07 -9.24 21.11
CA VAL A 151 -1.55 -10.62 20.90
C VAL A 151 -0.38 -11.56 20.62
N LEU A 152 0.62 -11.11 19.86
CA LEU A 152 1.80 -11.91 19.53
C LEU A 152 2.74 -12.13 20.73
N LYS A 153 2.84 -11.17 21.66
CA LYS A 153 3.75 -11.24 22.82
C LYS A 153 5.16 -11.68 22.39
N TYR A 154 5.71 -12.72 23.01
CA TYR A 154 7.03 -13.30 22.71
C TYR A 154 7.16 -13.83 21.28
N ASN A 155 6.05 -14.17 20.61
CA ASN A 155 6.10 -14.65 19.23
C ASN A 155 6.53 -13.55 18.26
N PHE A 156 6.32 -12.27 18.57
CA PHE A 156 6.78 -11.18 17.70
C PHE A 156 8.31 -11.16 17.59
N GLU A 157 9.02 -11.31 18.71
CA GLU A 157 10.48 -11.37 18.75
C GLU A 157 11.01 -12.63 18.04
N ASN A 158 10.38 -13.79 18.30
CA ASN A 158 10.74 -15.03 17.61
C ASN A 158 10.54 -14.94 16.09
N MET A 159 9.44 -14.33 15.65
CA MET A 159 9.15 -14.10 14.23
C MET A 159 10.15 -13.15 13.59
N SER A 160 10.50 -12.06 14.27
CA SER A 160 11.52 -11.12 13.79
C SER A 160 12.90 -11.76 13.71
N CYS A 161 13.25 -12.61 14.68
CA CYS A 161 14.49 -13.39 14.67
C CYS A 161 14.51 -14.40 13.51
N LEU A 162 13.39 -15.11 13.29
CA LEU A 162 13.25 -16.06 12.18
C LEU A 162 13.42 -15.37 10.81
N MET A 163 12.84 -14.18 10.63
CA MET A 163 13.07 -13.36 9.43
C MET A 163 14.56 -13.07 9.22
N SER A 164 15.25 -12.58 10.25
CA SER A 164 16.68 -12.28 10.18
C SER A 164 17.54 -13.51 9.85
N LEU A 165 17.17 -14.69 10.35
CA LEU A 165 17.85 -15.94 10.05
C LEU A 165 17.65 -16.38 8.60
N ILE A 166 16.42 -16.28 8.08
CA ILE A 166 16.12 -16.55 6.67
C ILE A 166 16.94 -15.62 5.77
N ASP A 167 17.02 -14.33 6.11
CA ASP A 167 17.81 -13.33 5.36
C ASP A 167 19.30 -13.63 5.40
N SER A 168 19.81 -14.04 6.56
CA SER A 168 21.22 -14.42 6.73
C SER A 168 21.55 -15.66 5.89
N PHE A 169 20.70 -16.69 5.94
CA PHE A 169 20.90 -17.91 5.17
C PHE A 169 20.77 -17.66 3.66
N GLN A 170 19.85 -16.79 3.25
CA GLN A 170 19.75 -16.35 1.86
C GLN A 170 21.03 -15.63 1.41
N SER A 171 21.55 -14.72 2.23
CA SER A 171 22.78 -13.98 1.90
C SER A 171 23.99 -14.91 1.76
N LEU A 172 24.04 -15.99 2.54
CA LEU A 172 25.06 -17.04 2.42
C LEU A 172 24.89 -17.89 1.16
N LEU A 173 23.65 -18.23 0.81
CA LEU A 173 23.34 -19.07 -0.36
C LEU A 173 23.54 -18.36 -1.69
N PHE A 174 23.53 -17.03 -1.68
CA PHE A 174 23.59 -16.27 -2.89
C PHE A 174 24.45 -15.01 -2.72
N GLU A 175 25.59 -14.97 -3.41
CA GLU A 175 26.46 -13.80 -3.42
C GLU A 175 25.73 -12.57 -3.99
N ASN A 176 25.66 -11.48 -3.20
CA ASN A 176 25.04 -10.18 -3.52
C ASN A 176 23.50 -10.15 -3.63
N TRP A 177 22.79 -10.62 -2.59
CA TRP A 177 21.37 -10.29 -2.46
C TRP A 177 21.16 -8.96 -1.76
N VAL A 178 20.45 -8.06 -2.45
CA VAL A 178 19.84 -6.87 -1.87
C VAL A 178 18.34 -7.07 -2.03
N GLU A 179 17.69 -7.57 -0.99
CA GLU A 179 16.25 -7.37 -0.84
C GLU A 179 16.06 -6.29 0.22
N SER A 180 15.35 -5.23 -0.18
CA SER A 180 15.23 -3.97 0.55
C SER A 180 14.88 -4.20 2.01
N GLU A 181 15.74 -3.72 2.91
CA GLU A 181 15.41 -3.53 4.33
C GLU A 181 14.01 -2.92 4.44
N GLU A 182 13.02 -3.71 4.85
CA GLU A 182 11.77 -3.20 5.39
C GLU A 182 12.08 -2.62 6.78
N LEU A 183 12.78 -1.49 6.75
CA LEU A 183 12.91 -0.60 7.88
C LEU A 183 11.50 -0.06 8.17
N GLU A 184 11.02 -0.25 9.40
CA GLU A 184 9.83 0.37 9.96
C GLU A 184 9.88 1.89 9.73
N ARG A 185 9.35 2.36 8.59
CA ARG A 185 9.14 3.78 8.34
C ARG A 185 7.68 4.08 8.60
N ASN A 186 7.45 5.07 9.47
CA ASN A 186 6.15 5.63 9.83
C ASN A 186 5.31 6.01 8.60
N ALA A 187 4.66 5.02 7.99
CA ALA A 187 3.68 5.22 6.94
C ALA A 187 2.45 5.87 7.61
N SER A 188 2.25 7.15 7.35
CA SER A 188 1.16 7.93 7.92
C SER A 188 0.19 8.33 6.82
N LEU A 189 -1.07 7.91 6.96
CA LEU A 189 -2.18 8.35 6.15
C LEU A 189 -3.04 9.31 6.98
N PHE A 190 -3.19 10.55 6.51
CA PHE A 190 -4.00 11.57 7.18
C PHE A 190 -5.30 11.80 6.41
N PHE A 191 -6.43 11.83 7.12
CA PHE A 191 -7.73 12.21 6.56
C PHE A 191 -8.13 13.58 7.10
N CYS A 192 -8.47 14.51 6.21
CA CYS A 192 -8.99 15.82 6.60
C CYS A 192 -9.87 16.42 5.51
N THR A 193 -10.59 17.50 5.81
CA THR A 193 -11.18 18.30 4.74
C THR A 193 -10.11 19.11 4.02
N VAL A 194 -10.37 19.52 2.79
CA VAL A 194 -9.46 20.38 2.01
C VAL A 194 -9.10 21.64 2.79
N SER A 195 -10.08 22.32 3.38
CA SER A 195 -9.82 23.47 4.26
C SER A 195 -9.09 23.06 5.54
N GLY A 196 -9.48 21.96 6.18
CA GLY A 196 -8.89 21.45 7.41
C GLY A 196 -7.44 21.00 7.29
N SER A 197 -6.95 20.74 6.07
CA SER A 197 -5.55 20.42 5.79
C SER A 197 -4.59 21.51 6.27
N PHE A 198 -5.06 22.76 6.44
CA PHE A 198 -4.25 23.83 7.00
C PHE A 198 -3.66 23.50 8.38
N LYS A 199 -4.34 22.67 9.17
CA LYS A 199 -3.87 22.26 10.50
C LYS A 199 -2.63 21.36 10.44
N LEU A 200 -2.28 20.85 9.26
CA LEU A 200 -1.07 20.06 9.04
C LEU A 200 0.17 20.95 8.88
N TYR A 201 0.03 22.23 8.52
CA TYR A 201 1.14 23.20 8.47
C TYR A 201 1.80 23.44 9.82
N SER A 202 0.98 23.50 10.88
CA SER A 202 1.46 23.82 12.22
C SER A 202 2.06 22.62 12.96
N LYS A 203 2.11 21.45 12.32
CA LYS A 203 2.72 20.24 12.89
C LYS A 203 4.10 20.06 12.26
N SER A 204 5.11 19.81 13.09
CA SER A 204 6.44 19.37 12.63
C SER A 204 6.34 17.94 12.09
N LEU A 205 5.70 17.81 10.94
CA LEU A 205 5.59 16.55 10.22
C LEU A 205 6.81 16.43 9.34
N GLU A 206 7.32 15.21 9.24
CA GLU A 206 8.18 14.82 8.12
C GLU A 206 7.52 15.20 6.76
N PRO A 207 8.28 15.25 5.65
CA PRO A 207 7.77 15.50 4.31
C PRO A 207 6.61 14.57 3.91
N LEU A 208 5.51 15.13 3.40
CA LEU A 208 4.41 14.39 2.80
C LEU A 208 4.72 14.17 1.32
N LYS A 209 4.50 12.95 0.80
CA LYS A 209 4.90 12.61 -0.57
C LYS A 209 3.76 12.72 -1.59
N ALA A 210 2.53 12.46 -1.14
CA ALA A 210 1.36 12.40 -2.01
C ALA A 210 0.14 13.08 -1.38
N LEU A 211 -0.63 13.78 -2.22
CA LEU A 211 -1.94 14.32 -1.92
C LEU A 211 -3.00 13.58 -2.74
N VAL A 212 -4.09 13.19 -2.10
CA VAL A 212 -5.25 12.58 -2.76
C VAL A 212 -6.47 13.41 -2.39
N ILE A 213 -7.20 13.92 -3.37
CA ILE A 213 -8.44 14.70 -3.17
C ILE A 213 -9.60 13.93 -3.79
N ASP A 214 -10.51 13.42 -2.96
CA ASP A 214 -11.78 12.84 -3.38
C ASP A 214 -12.83 13.94 -3.60
N GLU A 215 -13.78 13.73 -4.51
CA GLU A 215 -14.79 14.72 -4.91
C GLU A 215 -14.21 16.08 -5.35
N ALA A 216 -13.06 16.06 -6.03
CA ALA A 216 -12.33 17.25 -6.46
C ALA A 216 -13.13 18.16 -7.41
N ALA A 217 -14.07 17.61 -8.18
CA ALA A 217 -14.95 18.38 -9.06
C ALA A 217 -15.91 19.33 -8.29
N GLN A 218 -16.10 19.10 -6.98
CA GLN A 218 -16.93 19.93 -6.11
C GLN A 218 -16.13 21.07 -5.45
N LEU A 219 -14.82 21.19 -5.73
CA LEU A 219 -13.95 22.22 -5.18
C LEU A 219 -13.76 23.38 -6.14
N LYS A 220 -13.55 24.55 -5.56
CA LYS A 220 -12.97 25.69 -6.29
C LYS A 220 -11.48 25.46 -6.41
N GLU A 221 -10.88 25.95 -7.49
CA GLU A 221 -9.44 25.86 -7.71
C GLU A 221 -8.63 26.40 -6.52
N CYS A 222 -9.06 27.53 -5.94
CA CYS A 222 -8.42 28.12 -4.77
C CYS A 222 -8.48 27.23 -3.52
N GLU A 223 -9.48 26.35 -3.38
CA GLU A 223 -9.58 25.42 -2.27
C GLU A 223 -8.57 24.28 -2.46
N CYS A 224 -8.38 23.78 -3.69
CA CYS A 224 -7.39 22.75 -4.00
C CYS A 224 -5.95 23.17 -3.66
N VAL A 225 -5.65 24.47 -3.73
CA VAL A 225 -4.32 25.01 -3.40
C VAL A 225 -3.97 24.86 -1.91
N ILE A 226 -4.98 24.83 -1.02
CA ILE A 226 -4.76 24.75 0.44
C ILE A 226 -3.94 23.52 0.83
N PRO A 227 -4.28 22.28 0.43
CA PRO A 227 -3.45 21.11 0.72
C PRO A 227 -2.22 20.98 -0.20
N MET A 228 -2.21 21.60 -1.39
CA MET A 228 -1.07 21.53 -2.31
C MET A 228 0.15 22.30 -1.81
N GLN A 229 -0.06 23.29 -0.94
CA GLN A 229 1.02 24.06 -0.32
C GLN A 229 1.74 23.30 0.81
N LEU A 230 1.26 22.11 1.21
CA LEU A 230 1.90 21.30 2.26
C LEU A 230 3.32 20.91 1.84
N ALA A 231 4.25 20.95 2.81
CA ALA A 231 5.67 20.76 2.55
C ALA A 231 5.95 19.44 1.81
N ASP A 232 6.75 19.55 0.76
CA ASP A 232 7.33 18.47 -0.03
C ASP A 232 6.35 17.57 -0.81
N ILE A 233 5.08 17.97 -0.96
CA ILE A 233 4.15 17.27 -1.85
C ILE A 233 4.61 17.42 -3.30
N LYS A 234 4.95 16.30 -3.93
CA LYS A 234 5.36 16.23 -5.34
C LYS A 234 4.27 15.71 -6.26
N HIS A 235 3.27 15.04 -5.70
CA HIS A 235 2.24 14.37 -6.47
C HIS A 235 0.87 14.63 -5.88
N ALA A 236 -0.05 15.08 -6.72
CA ALA A 236 -1.45 15.24 -6.37
C ALA A 236 -2.32 14.35 -7.26
N ILE A 237 -3.27 13.65 -6.67
CA ILE A 237 -4.25 12.82 -7.38
C ILE A 237 -5.62 13.42 -7.07
N LEU A 238 -6.29 13.95 -8.08
CA LEU A 238 -7.61 14.55 -7.98
C LEU A 238 -8.63 13.57 -8.56
N ILE A 239 -9.62 13.18 -7.77
CA ILE A 239 -10.66 12.25 -8.17
C ILE A 239 -11.99 12.98 -8.15
N GLY A 240 -12.76 12.89 -9.22
CA GLY A 240 -14.01 13.62 -9.31
C GLY A 240 -14.85 13.28 -10.53
N ASP A 241 -15.96 13.99 -10.64
CA ASP A 241 -16.90 13.87 -11.75
C ASP A 241 -17.38 15.27 -12.13
N GLU A 242 -16.83 15.82 -13.21
CA GLU A 242 -17.17 17.14 -13.72
C GLU A 242 -18.61 17.23 -14.29
N CYS A 243 -19.26 16.09 -14.54
CA CYS A 243 -20.66 16.04 -14.97
C CYS A 243 -21.65 16.09 -13.80
N GLN A 244 -21.18 16.13 -12.55
CA GLN A 244 -22.00 16.30 -11.36
C GLN A 244 -22.09 17.78 -10.93
N LEU A 245 -22.68 18.04 -9.77
CA LEU A 245 -22.85 19.40 -9.24
C LEU A 245 -21.50 20.11 -9.09
N PRO A 246 -21.31 21.29 -9.69
CA PRO A 246 -20.08 22.05 -9.55
C PRO A 246 -19.98 22.68 -8.15
N ALA A 247 -18.81 23.21 -7.82
CA ALA A 247 -18.61 23.95 -6.59
C ALA A 247 -19.61 25.11 -6.44
N MET A 248 -20.27 25.18 -5.27
CA MET A 248 -21.26 26.23 -5.00
C MET A 248 -20.59 27.57 -4.68
N VAL A 249 -20.97 28.61 -5.42
CA VAL A 249 -20.58 30.01 -5.18
C VAL A 249 -21.86 30.84 -5.04
N GLU A 250 -21.98 31.62 -3.97
CA GLU A 250 -23.14 32.50 -3.75
C GLU A 250 -23.25 33.59 -4.81
N SER A 251 -22.11 34.17 -5.21
CA SER A 251 -22.08 35.23 -6.23
C SER A 251 -22.37 34.70 -7.63
N ASN A 252 -23.51 35.09 -8.20
CA ASN A 252 -23.88 34.77 -9.58
C ASN A 252 -22.89 35.35 -10.62
N VAL A 253 -22.22 36.46 -10.31
CA VAL A 253 -21.20 37.07 -11.19
C VAL A 253 -19.97 36.18 -11.31
N ARG A 254 -19.60 35.45 -10.25
CA ARG A 254 -18.42 34.57 -10.21
C ARG A 254 -18.67 33.16 -10.75
N LYS A 255 -19.93 32.77 -11.00
CA LYS A 255 -20.26 31.50 -11.66
C LYS A 255 -19.85 31.44 -13.14
N PHE A 256 -19.79 32.59 -13.81
CA PHE A 256 -19.56 32.71 -15.25
C PHE A 256 -18.18 33.26 -15.63
N ARG A 257 -17.30 33.55 -14.65
CA ARG A 257 -15.91 33.94 -14.87
C ARG A 257 -14.99 32.89 -14.25
N PRO A 258 -14.57 31.86 -14.99
CA PRO A 258 -13.38 31.10 -14.59
C PRO A 258 -12.20 32.07 -14.49
N PHE A 259 -11.35 31.90 -13.48
CA PHE A 259 -10.16 32.74 -13.30
C PHE A 259 -9.32 32.69 -14.59
N ILE A 260 -9.04 33.87 -15.17
CA ILE A 260 -8.06 34.09 -16.24
C ILE A 260 -6.83 34.69 -15.55
#